data_AF-A0A2V7HCT8-F1
#
_entry.id   AF-A0A2V7HCT8-F1
#
_cell.length_a   1.000
_cell.length_b   1.000
_cell.length_c   1.000
_cell.angle_alpha   90.00
_cell.angle_beta   90.00
_cell.angle_gamma   90.00
#
_symmetry.space_group_name_H-M   'P 1'
#
loop_
_entity.id
_entity.type
_entity.pdbx_description
1 polymer ?
#
loop_
_entity_poly.entity_id
_entity_poly.type
_entity_poly.pdbx_seq_one_letter_code
_entity_poly.pdbx_strand_id
1 'polypeptide(L)'
;PFEKDIDNVRWAAKEMDVRYPIAVDSDYGVWRAFDNNYWPAVYIADVNGRIRFHHFGEGNYDGIEKVIQRLLSESGKKTDNQLVKVNPRGLEVAADYGTLRSPESYLGYEKAESFASDALQDAPRTYTVPRLSLNQWGLAGNWTVKGGRAVLNDGNGKIAYHFHARDVNLIMGVPPGARPVRFTVKVDGKPLGAAHGSDTDDQGNGTAGRQKTYQLVREQDRVTDRIFEIQFAEPGVEAFCFTFG
;
A
#
# COMPACT_ATOMS: atom_id res chain seq x y z
N PRO A 1 -12.36 6.57 -7.99
CA PRO A 1 -11.23 5.78 -7.41
C PRO A 1 -11.05 4.49 -8.20
N PHE A 2 -9.81 4.04 -8.41
CA PHE A 2 -9.55 2.84 -9.23
C PHE A 2 -10.02 1.54 -8.55
N GLU A 3 -10.16 1.54 -7.22
CA GLU A 3 -10.64 0.40 -6.43
C GLU A 3 -12.16 0.14 -6.58
N LYS A 4 -12.92 1.13 -7.09
CA LYS A 4 -14.34 0.94 -7.43
C LYS A 4 -14.55 0.18 -8.75
N ASP A 5 -13.50 0.06 -9.55
CA ASP A 5 -13.54 -0.66 -10.83
C ASP A 5 -13.51 -2.16 -10.59
N ILE A 6 -14.59 -2.85 -10.97
CA ILE A 6 -14.77 -4.27 -10.76
C ILE A 6 -13.68 -5.10 -11.46
N ASP A 7 -13.14 -4.65 -12.59
CA ASP A 7 -12.14 -5.40 -13.31
C ASP A 7 -10.77 -5.31 -12.64
N ASN A 8 -10.48 -4.21 -11.93
CA ASN A 8 -9.30 -4.11 -11.06
C ASN A 8 -9.43 -5.05 -9.85
N VAL A 9 -10.61 -5.12 -9.22
CA VAL A 9 -10.86 -6.03 -8.08
C VAL A 9 -10.71 -7.49 -8.52
N ARG A 10 -11.30 -7.87 -9.66
CA ARG A 10 -11.18 -9.23 -10.20
C ARG A 10 -9.74 -9.61 -10.52
N TRP A 11 -8.99 -8.70 -11.14
CA TRP A 11 -7.59 -8.92 -11.44
C TRP A 11 -6.77 -9.12 -10.16
N ALA A 12 -6.90 -8.22 -9.17
CA ALA A 12 -6.17 -8.30 -7.91
C ALA A 12 -6.51 -9.58 -7.13
N ALA A 13 -7.80 -9.94 -7.04
CA ALA A 13 -8.23 -11.18 -6.39
C ALA A 13 -7.60 -12.42 -7.02
N LYS A 14 -7.46 -12.44 -8.34
CA LYS A 14 -6.80 -13.53 -9.06
C LYS A 14 -5.29 -13.57 -8.78
N GLU A 15 -4.62 -12.43 -8.79
CA GLU A 15 -3.18 -12.34 -8.50
C GLU A 15 -2.85 -12.78 -7.06
N MET A 16 -3.73 -12.47 -6.12
CA MET A 16 -3.60 -12.85 -4.70
C MET A 16 -4.11 -14.26 -4.38
N ASP A 17 -4.53 -15.04 -5.39
CA ASP A 17 -5.17 -16.36 -5.24
C ASP A 17 -6.34 -16.38 -4.23
N VAL A 18 -7.13 -15.30 -4.19
CA VAL A 18 -8.31 -15.19 -3.34
C VAL A 18 -9.47 -15.93 -3.99
N ARG A 19 -9.84 -17.07 -3.40
CA ARG A 19 -10.90 -17.96 -3.93
C ARG A 19 -12.23 -17.91 -3.20
N TYR A 20 -12.28 -17.23 -2.05
CA TYR A 20 -13.52 -17.04 -1.31
C TYR A 20 -14.37 -15.92 -1.92
N PRO A 21 -15.69 -15.88 -1.66
CA PRO A 21 -16.57 -14.84 -2.17
C PRO A 21 -16.11 -13.43 -1.78
N ILE A 22 -16.19 -12.49 -2.73
CA ILE A 22 -15.86 -11.08 -2.54
C ILE A 22 -17.13 -10.25 -2.79
N ALA A 23 -17.51 -9.45 -1.80
CA ALA A 23 -18.53 -8.43 -1.95
C ALA A 23 -17.86 -7.07 -2.20
N VAL A 24 -18.17 -6.42 -3.32
CA VAL A 24 -17.60 -5.11 -3.68
C VAL A 24 -18.48 -4.01 -3.09
N ASP A 25 -18.01 -3.37 -2.03
CA ASP A 25 -18.73 -2.34 -1.28
C ASP A 25 -18.36 -0.92 -1.74
N SER A 26 -18.50 -0.64 -3.04
CA SER A 26 -18.06 0.61 -3.67
C SER A 26 -18.65 1.88 -3.04
N ASP A 27 -19.81 1.77 -2.37
CA ASP A 27 -20.53 2.90 -1.76
C ASP A 27 -20.61 2.80 -0.22
N TYR A 28 -19.72 1.99 0.37
CA TYR A 28 -19.54 1.87 1.82
C TYR A 28 -20.84 1.50 2.56
N GLY A 29 -21.73 0.72 1.94
CA GLY A 29 -22.99 0.30 2.54
C GLY A 29 -22.76 -0.70 3.67
N VAL A 30 -21.97 -1.74 3.40
CA VAL A 30 -21.60 -2.76 4.41
C VAL A 30 -20.65 -2.15 5.44
N TRP A 31 -19.63 -1.41 4.98
CA TRP A 31 -18.66 -0.73 5.83
C TRP A 31 -19.32 0.12 6.91
N ARG A 32 -20.28 0.98 6.52
CA ARG A 32 -21.04 1.83 7.46
C ARG A 32 -21.98 1.03 8.34
N ALA A 33 -22.60 -0.03 7.82
CA ALA A 33 -23.47 -0.89 8.62
C ALA A 33 -22.72 -1.60 9.77
N PHE A 34 -21.41 -1.83 9.60
CA PHE A 34 -20.52 -2.40 10.61
C PHE A 34 -19.83 -1.34 11.49
N ASP A 35 -20.08 -0.05 11.25
CA ASP A 35 -19.35 1.07 11.86
C ASP A 35 -17.83 0.89 11.81
N ASN A 36 -17.34 0.34 10.69
CA ASN A 36 -15.91 0.08 10.53
C ASN A 36 -15.16 1.38 10.29
N ASN A 37 -13.93 1.46 10.78
CA ASN A 37 -13.04 2.61 10.59
C ASN A 37 -11.60 2.20 10.23
N TYR A 38 -11.35 0.90 9.97
CA TYR A 38 -10.01 0.35 9.83
C TYR A 38 -9.87 -0.56 8.62
N TRP A 39 -8.68 -0.54 8.01
CA TRP A 39 -8.23 -1.54 7.06
C TRP A 39 -6.92 -2.15 7.58
N PRO A 40 -6.79 -3.49 7.66
CA PRO A 40 -7.87 -4.48 7.56
C PRO A 40 -8.76 -4.50 8.82
N ALA A 41 -9.93 -5.12 8.69
CA ALA A 41 -10.82 -5.44 9.81
C ALA A 41 -11.42 -6.83 9.59
N VAL A 42 -11.48 -7.64 10.65
CA VAL A 42 -12.03 -8.99 10.63
C VAL A 42 -13.20 -9.07 11.60
N TYR A 43 -14.33 -9.58 11.14
CA TYR A 43 -15.50 -9.88 11.96
C TYR A 43 -15.87 -11.35 11.75
N ILE A 44 -16.10 -12.09 12.85
CA ILE A 44 -16.45 -13.51 12.78
C ILE A 44 -17.84 -13.71 13.38
N ALA A 45 -18.74 -14.27 12.57
CA ALA A 45 -20.09 -14.66 12.97
C ALA A 45 -20.15 -16.15 13.34
N ASP A 46 -21.04 -16.52 14.26
CA ASP A 46 -21.39 -17.92 14.52
C ASP A 46 -22.46 -18.46 13.54
N VAL A 47 -22.84 -19.73 13.73
CA VAL A 47 -23.85 -20.43 12.90
C VAL A 47 -25.23 -19.77 12.94
N ASN A 48 -25.53 -18.94 13.95
CA ASN A 48 -26.78 -18.19 14.05
C ASN A 48 -26.67 -16.77 13.47
N GLY A 49 -25.54 -16.43 12.84
CA GLY A 49 -25.27 -15.11 12.26
C GLY A 49 -24.93 -14.03 13.29
N ARG A 50 -24.64 -14.40 14.55
CA ARG A 50 -24.24 -13.42 15.57
C ARG A 50 -22.75 -13.15 15.48
N ILE A 51 -22.34 -11.88 15.48
CA ILE A 51 -20.92 -11.52 15.57
C ILE A 51 -20.40 -11.92 16.96
N ARG A 52 -19.35 -12.75 16.99
CA ARG A 52 -18.74 -13.28 18.23
C ARG A 52 -17.34 -12.76 18.48
N PHE A 53 -16.74 -12.13 17.47
CA PHE A 53 -15.39 -11.61 17.53
C PHE A 53 -15.18 -10.53 16.46
N HIS A 54 -14.32 -9.56 16.77
CA HIS A 54 -13.78 -8.62 15.81
C HIS A 54 -12.29 -8.36 16.10
N HIS A 55 -11.54 -8.00 15.07
CA HIS A 55 -10.16 -7.53 15.16
C HIS A 55 -9.94 -6.40 14.16
N PHE A 56 -9.33 -5.31 14.64
CA PHE A 56 -8.99 -4.14 13.82
C PHE A 56 -7.48 -4.05 13.67
N GLY A 57 -7.03 -3.75 12.45
CA GLY A 57 -5.61 -3.75 12.09
C GLY A 57 -5.11 -5.12 11.66
N GLU A 58 -3.87 -5.16 11.18
CA GLU A 58 -3.19 -6.37 10.78
C GLU A 58 -2.62 -7.12 12.00
N GLY A 59 -2.60 -8.46 11.92
CA GLY A 59 -2.04 -9.34 12.93
C GLY A 59 -3.08 -10.24 13.61
N ASN A 60 -2.71 -10.73 14.79
CA ASN A 60 -3.52 -11.64 15.62
C ASN A 60 -4.07 -12.89 14.88
N TYR A 61 -3.35 -13.38 13.87
CA TYR A 61 -3.80 -14.49 13.01
C TYR A 61 -4.09 -15.76 13.82
N ASP A 62 -3.20 -16.16 14.72
CA ASP A 62 -3.40 -17.32 15.61
C ASP A 62 -4.64 -17.17 16.50
N GLY A 63 -4.92 -15.95 16.97
CA GLY A 63 -6.08 -15.66 17.79
C GLY A 63 -7.37 -15.75 16.98
N ILE A 64 -7.36 -15.17 15.78
CA ILE A 64 -8.46 -15.26 14.80
C ILE A 64 -8.75 -16.73 14.47
N GLU A 65 -7.71 -17.52 14.18
CA GLU A 65 -7.87 -18.94 13.85
C GLU A 65 -8.48 -19.74 15.03
N LYS A 66 -8.02 -19.51 16.26
CA LYS A 66 -8.61 -20.15 17.45
C LYS A 66 -10.09 -19.82 17.62
N VAL A 67 -10.51 -18.59 17.30
CA VAL A 67 -11.92 -18.21 17.31
C VAL A 67 -12.69 -19.00 16.25
N ILE A 68 -12.18 -19.10 15.02
CA ILE A 68 -12.80 -19.88 13.95
C ILE A 68 -12.96 -21.35 14.38
N GLN A 69 -11.89 -21.97 14.89
CA GLN A 69 -11.91 -23.36 15.35
C GLN A 69 -12.92 -23.59 16.49
N ARG A 70 -13.00 -22.65 17.43
CA ARG A 70 -13.99 -22.69 18.51
C ARG A 70 -15.42 -22.63 17.97
N LEU A 71 -15.73 -21.71 17.07
CA LEU A 71 -17.09 -21.57 16.53
C LEU A 71 -17.49 -22.76 15.65
N LEU A 72 -16.53 -23.35 14.92
CA LEU A 72 -16.73 -24.62 14.21
C LEU A 72 -17.06 -25.75 15.18
N SER A 73 -16.33 -25.87 16.29
CA SER A 73 -16.60 -26.85 17.35
C SER A 73 -17.98 -26.64 18.01
N GLU A 74 -18.36 -25.40 18.31
CA GLU A 74 -19.70 -25.04 18.83
C GLU A 74 -20.82 -25.48 17.85
N SER A 75 -20.54 -25.54 16.55
CA SER A 75 -21.46 -26.02 15.51
C SER A 75 -21.44 -27.54 15.27
N GLY A 76 -20.71 -28.31 16.09
CA GLY A 76 -20.60 -29.76 15.97
C GLY A 76 -19.63 -30.24 14.90
N LYS A 77 -18.80 -29.36 14.31
CA LYS A 77 -17.70 -29.75 13.42
C LYS A 77 -16.49 -30.17 14.26
N LYS A 78 -15.76 -31.18 13.80
CA LYS A 78 -14.48 -31.57 14.42
C LYS A 78 -13.37 -30.66 13.90
N THR A 79 -12.54 -30.15 14.81
CA THR A 79 -11.29 -29.45 14.52
C THR A 79 -10.15 -30.24 15.16
N ASP A 80 -8.97 -30.22 14.55
CA ASP A 80 -7.75 -30.83 15.13
C ASP A 80 -7.04 -29.89 16.12
N ASN A 81 -7.53 -28.64 16.24
CA ASN A 81 -7.00 -27.56 17.06
C ASN A 81 -5.54 -27.20 16.76
N GLN A 82 -5.05 -27.57 15.57
CA GLN A 82 -3.73 -27.19 15.10
C GLN A 82 -3.83 -25.87 14.35
N LEU A 83 -2.87 -24.98 14.56
CA LEU A 83 -2.80 -23.73 13.81
C LEU A 83 -2.22 -23.98 12.42
N VAL A 84 -2.82 -23.34 11.42
CA VAL A 84 -2.30 -23.31 10.06
C VAL A 84 -1.00 -22.51 10.04
N LYS A 85 0.06 -23.11 9.50
CA LYS A 85 1.32 -22.42 9.27
C LYS A 85 1.31 -21.76 7.90
N VAL A 86 1.42 -20.44 7.88
CA VAL A 86 1.56 -19.64 6.66
C VAL A 86 3.02 -19.22 6.52
N ASN A 87 3.53 -19.21 5.28
CA ASN A 87 4.86 -18.69 4.96
C ASN A 87 4.70 -17.42 4.10
N PRO A 88 4.50 -16.25 4.71
CA PRO A 88 4.17 -15.03 3.98
C PRO A 88 5.34 -14.59 3.10
N ARG A 89 5.02 -14.03 1.93
CA ARG A 89 6.01 -13.49 0.98
C ARG A 89 5.64 -12.11 0.50
N GLY A 90 6.64 -11.30 0.14
CA GLY A 90 6.41 -9.97 -0.43
C GLY A 90 5.52 -9.11 0.48
N LEU A 91 4.40 -8.64 -0.07
CA LEU A 91 3.39 -7.83 0.62
C LEU A 91 2.61 -8.56 1.73
N GLU A 92 2.64 -9.90 1.78
CA GLU A 92 1.96 -10.66 2.84
C GLU A 92 2.74 -10.66 4.16
N VAL A 93 4.03 -10.29 4.12
CA VAL A 93 4.84 -10.21 5.33
C VAL A 93 4.39 -8.98 6.11
N ALA A 94 3.88 -9.22 7.31
CA ALA A 94 3.37 -8.17 8.18
C ALA A 94 4.38 -7.04 8.40
N ALA A 95 3.85 -5.85 8.61
CA ALA A 95 4.65 -4.70 8.98
C ALA A 95 5.49 -4.98 10.24
N ASP A 96 6.72 -4.49 10.27
CA ASP A 96 7.53 -4.43 11.48
C ASP A 96 7.02 -3.31 12.40
N TYR A 97 5.87 -3.56 13.04
CA TYR A 97 5.23 -2.62 13.96
C TYR A 97 6.13 -2.16 15.11
N GLY A 98 7.15 -2.94 15.48
CA GLY A 98 8.10 -2.58 16.53
C GLY A 98 8.96 -1.37 16.14
N THR A 99 9.31 -1.28 14.86
CA THR A 99 10.19 -0.23 14.32
C THR A 99 9.46 0.78 13.44
N LEU A 100 8.26 0.50 12.93
CA LEU A 100 7.51 1.39 12.05
C LEU A 100 7.21 2.75 12.69
N ARG A 101 7.66 3.85 12.07
CA ARG A 101 7.39 5.24 12.52
C ARG A 101 6.89 6.17 11.40
N SER A 102 6.89 5.73 10.14
CA SER A 102 6.29 6.49 9.04
C SER A 102 4.82 6.13 8.85
N PRO A 103 3.92 7.13 8.75
CA PRO A 103 2.49 6.90 8.56
C PRO A 103 2.15 6.68 7.08
N GLU A 104 0.97 6.13 6.81
CA GLU A 104 0.39 6.24 5.48
C GLU A 104 0.35 7.71 5.05
N SER A 105 0.83 8.01 3.84
CA SER A 105 0.99 9.39 3.37
C SER A 105 0.38 9.55 1.99
N TYR A 106 -0.71 10.30 1.88
CA TYR A 106 -1.43 10.53 0.63
C TYR A 106 -0.80 11.65 -0.21
N LEU A 107 -0.78 11.48 -1.53
CA LEU A 107 -0.19 12.44 -2.49
C LEU A 107 -1.22 13.36 -3.14
N GLY A 108 -2.52 13.09 -2.96
CA GLY A 108 -3.60 13.94 -3.43
C GLY A 108 -4.01 15.00 -2.42
N TYR A 109 -4.39 16.20 -2.88
CA TYR A 109 -4.61 17.35 -1.99
C TYR A 109 -5.77 17.19 -0.99
N GLU A 110 -6.70 16.24 -1.18
CA GLU A 110 -7.82 16.04 -0.25
C GLU A 110 -7.37 15.42 1.09
N LYS A 111 -6.27 14.66 1.08
CA LYS A 111 -5.73 13.94 2.25
C LYS A 111 -4.24 14.13 2.46
N ALA A 112 -3.58 14.91 1.60
CA ALA A 112 -2.15 15.11 1.67
C ALA A 112 -1.76 15.81 2.98
N GLU A 113 -0.89 15.13 3.73
CA GLU A 113 -0.22 15.69 4.89
C GLU A 113 1.28 15.64 4.65
N SER A 114 2.03 16.50 5.33
CA SER A 114 3.51 16.51 5.31
C SER A 114 4.14 16.63 3.92
N PHE A 115 3.41 17.19 2.93
CA PHE A 115 4.02 17.61 1.67
C PHE A 115 4.96 18.79 1.95
N ALA A 116 6.23 18.67 1.58
CA ALA A 116 7.25 19.67 1.85
C ALA A 116 7.16 20.91 0.94
N SER A 117 6.12 21.02 0.11
CA SER A 117 5.86 22.12 -0.81
C SER A 117 4.36 22.44 -0.84
N ASP A 118 3.99 23.56 -1.45
CA ASP A 118 2.59 23.91 -1.64
C ASP A 118 2.04 23.29 -2.92
N ALA A 119 1.01 22.44 -2.80
CA ALA A 119 0.33 21.89 -3.95
C ALA A 119 -0.46 22.98 -4.68
N LEU A 120 -0.18 23.15 -5.98
CA LEU A 120 -1.12 23.83 -6.87
C LEU A 120 -2.20 22.83 -7.28
N GLN A 121 -3.41 23.01 -6.77
CA GLN A 121 -4.52 22.08 -6.95
C GLN A 121 -5.01 22.07 -8.41
N ASP A 122 -5.18 20.88 -8.98
CA ASP A 122 -5.75 20.62 -10.30
C ASP A 122 -5.12 21.40 -11.47
N ALA A 123 -3.89 21.89 -11.29
CA ALA A 123 -3.13 22.56 -12.34
C ALA A 123 -1.66 22.10 -12.35
N PRO A 124 -1.03 22.08 -13.55
CA PRO A 124 0.35 21.67 -13.69
C PRO A 124 1.28 22.66 -13.01
N ARG A 125 2.26 22.16 -12.26
CA ARG A 125 3.33 22.95 -11.66
C ARG A 125 4.64 22.17 -11.70
N THR A 126 5.74 22.87 -11.96
CA THR A 126 7.07 22.31 -11.79
C THR A 126 7.51 22.44 -10.34
N TYR A 127 7.81 21.32 -9.70
CA TYR A 127 8.26 21.23 -8.32
C TYR A 127 9.75 20.94 -8.23
N THR A 128 10.31 21.20 -7.05
CA THR A 128 11.67 20.82 -6.64
C THR A 128 11.60 20.25 -5.24
N VAL A 129 12.31 19.15 -4.97
CA VAL A 129 12.34 18.55 -3.63
C VAL A 129 13.21 19.42 -2.71
N PRO A 130 12.65 20.02 -1.65
CA PRO A 130 13.45 20.70 -0.63
C PRO A 130 14.10 19.69 0.32
N ARG A 131 14.83 20.17 1.33
CA ARG A 131 15.27 19.30 2.42
C ARG A 131 14.05 18.76 3.17
N LEU A 132 13.96 17.44 3.31
CA LEU A 132 12.85 16.76 3.97
C LEU A 132 13.17 16.48 5.44
N SER A 133 12.25 16.87 6.34
CA SER A 133 12.20 16.36 7.71
C SER A 133 11.61 14.94 7.71
N LEU A 134 11.77 14.19 8.80
CA LEU A 134 11.17 12.85 8.91
C LEU A 134 9.66 12.92 8.65
N ASN A 135 9.15 11.95 7.90
CA ASN A 135 7.77 11.80 7.45
C ASN A 135 7.28 12.90 6.49
N GLN A 136 8.20 13.66 5.89
CA GLN A 136 7.88 14.57 4.80
C GLN A 136 8.21 13.95 3.44
N TRP A 137 7.44 14.37 2.44
CA TRP A 137 7.62 13.99 1.04
C TRP A 137 7.65 15.20 0.12
N GLY A 138 8.21 15.01 -1.07
CA GLY A 138 8.39 16.08 -2.05
C GLY A 138 8.27 15.58 -3.49
N LEU A 139 7.96 16.50 -4.40
CA LEU A 139 7.91 16.26 -5.84
C LEU A 139 9.03 17.05 -6.53
N ALA A 140 9.59 16.49 -7.60
CA ALA A 140 10.40 17.21 -8.56
C ALA A 140 9.96 16.90 -10.00
N GLY A 141 10.02 17.89 -10.89
CA GLY A 141 9.48 17.80 -12.25
C GLY A 141 8.07 18.40 -12.36
N ASN A 142 7.43 18.25 -13.53
CA ASN A 142 6.12 18.82 -13.79
C ASN A 142 4.99 17.88 -13.37
N TRP A 143 4.25 18.23 -12.32
CA TRP A 143 3.18 17.42 -11.75
C TRP A 143 1.86 18.18 -11.67
N THR A 144 0.75 17.46 -11.77
CA THR A 144 -0.59 17.94 -11.42
C THR A 144 -1.05 17.20 -10.16
N VAL A 145 -1.25 17.93 -9.06
CA VAL A 145 -1.80 17.34 -7.82
C VAL A 145 -3.32 17.43 -7.87
N LYS A 146 -3.98 16.28 -7.99
CA LYS A 146 -5.44 16.12 -7.98
C LYS A 146 -5.93 15.74 -6.59
N GLY A 147 -7.25 15.72 -6.38
CA GLY A 147 -7.84 15.45 -5.07
C GLY A 147 -7.32 14.17 -4.40
N GLY A 148 -7.26 13.06 -5.14
CA GLY A 148 -6.82 11.76 -4.61
C GLY A 148 -5.46 11.23 -5.10
N ARG A 149 -4.69 12.00 -5.88
CA ARG A 149 -3.42 11.53 -6.48
C ARG A 149 -2.56 12.66 -7.04
N ALA A 150 -1.27 12.42 -7.21
CA ALA A 150 -0.38 13.22 -8.05
C ALA A 150 -0.17 12.56 -9.42
N VAL A 151 -0.22 13.35 -10.49
CA VAL A 151 -0.03 12.87 -11.88
C VAL A 151 1.21 13.51 -12.48
N LEU A 152 2.10 12.69 -13.03
CA LEU A 152 3.30 13.18 -13.70
C LEU A 152 2.96 13.63 -15.12
N ASN A 153 3.25 14.88 -15.47
CA ASN A 153 2.93 15.44 -16.78
C ASN A 153 4.07 15.24 -17.79
N ASP A 154 5.32 15.28 -17.34
CA ASP A 154 6.54 15.17 -18.18
C ASP A 154 7.44 14.02 -17.71
N GLY A 155 8.31 13.50 -18.58
CA GLY A 155 9.31 12.50 -18.17
C GLY A 155 10.33 13.04 -17.16
N ASN A 156 11.05 12.14 -16.48
CA ASN A 156 12.05 12.44 -15.45
C ASN A 156 11.51 13.07 -14.16
N GLY A 157 10.20 12.95 -13.90
CA GLY A 157 9.63 13.33 -12.61
C GLY A 157 10.13 12.44 -11.47
N LYS A 158 10.21 13.00 -10.27
CA LYS A 158 10.64 12.32 -9.05
C LYS A 158 9.69 12.56 -7.89
N ILE A 159 9.54 11.53 -7.05
CA ILE A 159 8.97 11.62 -5.71
C ILE A 159 10.06 11.26 -4.71
N ALA A 160 10.19 12.03 -3.63
CA ALA A 160 11.11 11.74 -2.54
C ALA A 160 10.38 11.70 -1.19
N TYR A 161 10.87 10.88 -0.27
CA TYR A 161 10.28 10.71 1.06
C TYR A 161 11.39 10.48 2.09
N HIS A 162 11.33 11.14 3.25
CA HIS A 162 12.20 10.83 4.39
C HIS A 162 11.45 9.93 5.37
N PHE A 163 11.79 8.64 5.43
CA PHE A 163 11.02 7.61 6.12
C PHE A 163 11.79 6.93 7.24
N HIS A 164 11.06 6.23 8.10
CA HIS A 164 11.54 5.29 9.11
C HIS A 164 10.63 4.05 9.13
N ALA A 165 11.02 3.03 8.38
CA ALA A 165 10.32 1.76 8.20
C ALA A 165 11.27 0.72 7.60
N ARG A 166 10.91 -0.57 7.65
CA ARG A 166 11.62 -1.64 6.95
C ARG A 166 11.24 -1.64 5.47
N ASP A 167 9.95 -1.54 5.19
CA ASP A 167 9.40 -1.60 3.84
C ASP A 167 8.91 -0.21 3.39
N VAL A 168 9.14 0.13 2.12
CA VAL A 168 8.51 1.28 1.45
C VAL A 168 7.68 0.75 0.29
N ASN A 169 6.38 1.02 0.35
CA ASN A 169 5.46 0.72 -0.73
C ASN A 169 4.86 2.01 -1.29
N LEU A 170 4.54 2.00 -2.58
CA LEU A 170 3.84 3.10 -3.23
C LEU A 170 2.65 2.55 -4.01
N ILE A 171 1.46 3.05 -3.71
CA ILE A 171 0.28 2.81 -4.52
C ILE A 171 0.39 3.75 -5.71
N MET A 172 0.64 3.18 -6.88
CA MET A 172 0.83 3.93 -8.13
C MET A 172 0.43 3.09 -9.34
N GLY A 173 0.48 3.68 -10.52
CA GLY A 173 0.35 2.99 -11.79
C GLY A 173 -0.02 3.96 -12.90
N VAL A 174 -0.34 3.43 -14.08
CA VAL A 174 -0.88 4.22 -15.19
C VAL A 174 -2.37 3.92 -15.38
N PRO A 175 -3.14 4.85 -15.95
CA PRO A 175 -4.54 4.61 -16.28
C PRO A 175 -4.71 3.40 -17.23
N PRO A 176 -5.89 2.74 -17.23
CA PRO A 176 -6.17 1.65 -18.17
C PRO A 176 -5.90 2.06 -19.63
N GLY A 177 -5.16 1.21 -20.36
CA GLY A 177 -4.79 1.45 -21.76
C GLY A 177 -3.57 2.35 -21.98
N ALA A 178 -3.02 2.98 -20.93
CA ALA A 178 -1.77 3.72 -21.02
C ALA A 178 -0.56 2.79 -21.09
N ARG A 179 0.56 3.30 -21.64
CA ARG A 179 1.82 2.56 -21.68
C ARG A 179 2.43 2.50 -20.27
N PRO A 180 3.01 1.37 -19.86
CA PRO A 180 3.75 1.30 -18.60
C PRO A 180 4.90 2.29 -18.55
N VAL A 181 5.19 2.81 -17.36
CA VAL A 181 6.24 3.79 -17.08
C VAL A 181 7.38 3.09 -16.33
N ARG A 182 8.60 3.19 -16.84
CA ARG A 182 9.78 2.69 -16.14
C ARG A 182 10.17 3.64 -15.03
N PHE A 183 10.66 3.08 -13.94
CA PHE A 183 11.16 3.86 -12.83
C PHE A 183 12.46 3.30 -12.26
N THR A 184 13.20 4.14 -11.55
CA THR A 184 14.36 3.75 -10.76
C THR A 184 14.21 4.31 -9.35
N VAL A 185 14.39 3.44 -8.37
CA VAL A 185 14.35 3.73 -6.93
C VAL A 185 15.77 3.81 -6.39
N LYS A 186 16.00 4.75 -5.47
CA LYS A 186 17.22 4.85 -4.68
C LYS A 186 16.88 5.09 -3.21
N VAL A 187 17.77 4.62 -2.34
CA VAL A 187 17.77 4.97 -0.92
C VAL A 187 19.10 5.63 -0.59
N ASP A 188 19.04 6.82 0.01
CA ASP A 188 20.20 7.68 0.30
C ASP A 188 21.09 7.92 -0.93
N GLY A 189 20.47 8.08 -2.09
CA GLY A 189 21.15 8.28 -3.37
C GLY A 189 21.85 7.03 -3.94
N LYS A 190 21.71 5.86 -3.31
CA LYS A 190 22.34 4.60 -3.72
C LYS A 190 21.31 3.62 -4.33
N PRO A 191 21.75 2.71 -5.23
CA PRO A 191 20.94 1.56 -5.64
C PRO A 191 20.54 0.68 -4.45
N LEU A 192 19.50 -0.13 -4.61
CA LEU A 192 18.90 -0.89 -3.52
C LEU A 192 19.75 -2.08 -3.03
N GLY A 193 20.51 -2.72 -3.91
CA GLY A 193 21.23 -3.94 -3.60
C GLY A 193 20.28 -4.99 -3.02
N ALA A 194 20.62 -5.55 -1.85
CA ALA A 194 19.79 -6.53 -1.15
C ALA A 194 18.51 -5.94 -0.53
N ALA A 195 18.37 -4.61 -0.46
CA ALA A 195 17.19 -3.95 0.09
C ALA A 195 16.05 -3.78 -0.93
N HIS A 196 16.15 -4.42 -2.11
CA HIS A 196 15.12 -4.33 -3.14
C HIS A 196 13.82 -5.00 -2.70
N GLY A 197 12.69 -4.34 -2.97
CA GLY A 197 11.36 -4.92 -2.79
C GLY A 197 11.00 -5.91 -3.91
N SER A 198 9.82 -6.52 -3.83
CA SER A 198 9.34 -7.48 -4.85
C SER A 198 9.11 -6.87 -6.22
N ASP A 199 8.91 -5.55 -6.31
CA ASP A 199 8.62 -4.83 -7.56
C ASP A 199 9.83 -4.04 -8.10
N THR A 200 11.03 -4.28 -7.56
CA THR A 200 12.29 -3.64 -7.97
C THR A 200 13.41 -4.66 -8.08
N ASP A 201 14.33 -4.45 -9.02
CA ASP A 201 15.62 -5.16 -9.05
C ASP A 201 16.64 -4.57 -8.06
N ASP A 202 17.83 -5.18 -7.97
CA ASP A 202 18.94 -4.75 -7.11
C ASP A 202 19.49 -3.36 -7.48
N GLN A 203 19.30 -2.93 -8.72
CA GLN A 203 19.64 -1.58 -9.18
C GLN A 203 18.51 -0.56 -8.92
N GLY A 204 17.39 -1.02 -8.34
CA GLY A 204 16.20 -0.23 -8.04
C GLY A 204 15.27 -0.01 -9.23
N ASN A 205 15.49 -0.68 -10.37
CA ASN A 205 14.64 -0.50 -11.54
C ASN A 205 13.34 -1.30 -11.41
N GLY A 206 12.27 -0.74 -11.96
CA GLY A 206 10.98 -1.40 -12.07
C GLY A 206 10.11 -0.78 -13.17
N THR A 207 8.89 -1.27 -13.30
CA THR A 207 7.91 -0.76 -14.28
C THR A 207 6.53 -0.62 -13.64
N ALA A 208 6.00 0.59 -13.64
CA ALA A 208 4.66 0.92 -13.21
C ALA A 208 3.69 0.67 -14.37
N GLY A 209 2.95 -0.43 -14.28
CA GLY A 209 1.86 -0.79 -15.19
C GLY A 209 0.51 -0.48 -14.55
N ARG A 210 -0.23 -1.52 -14.15
CA ARG A 210 -1.54 -1.38 -13.51
C ARG A 210 -1.43 -0.65 -12.16
N GLN A 211 -2.52 0.01 -11.78
CA GLN A 211 -2.67 0.66 -10.48
C GLN A 211 -2.78 -0.41 -9.39
N LYS A 212 -1.76 -0.49 -8.53
CA LYS A 212 -1.65 -1.45 -7.42
C LYS A 212 -0.65 -0.92 -6.39
N THR A 213 -0.51 -1.65 -5.29
CA THR A 213 0.64 -1.49 -4.38
C THR A 213 1.89 -2.08 -5.03
N TYR A 214 2.97 -1.29 -5.08
CA TYR A 214 4.31 -1.73 -5.46
C TYR A 214 5.17 -1.75 -4.19
N GLN A 215 5.77 -2.90 -3.86
CA GLN A 215 6.77 -2.99 -2.80
C GLN A 215 8.14 -2.66 -3.39
N LEU A 216 8.65 -1.48 -3.04
CA LEU A 216 9.81 -0.88 -3.67
C LEU A 216 11.09 -1.08 -2.87
N VAL A 217 11.00 -1.06 -1.54
CA VAL A 217 12.14 -1.26 -0.64
C VAL A 217 11.74 -2.27 0.42
N ARG A 218 12.69 -3.14 0.79
CA ARG A 218 12.65 -4.03 1.94
C ARG A 218 14.04 -4.10 2.56
N GLU A 219 14.28 -3.24 3.55
CA GLU A 219 15.55 -3.19 4.28
C GLU A 219 15.83 -4.53 4.97
N GLN A 220 17.08 -4.99 4.89
CA GLN A 220 17.53 -6.24 5.52
C GLN A 220 18.23 -5.99 6.86
N ASP A 221 18.75 -4.78 7.04
CA ASP A 221 19.49 -4.36 8.20
C ASP A 221 18.58 -3.65 9.22
N ARG A 222 19.19 -3.07 10.25
CA ARG A 222 18.49 -2.27 11.25
C ARG A 222 17.73 -1.11 10.59
N VAL A 223 16.44 -1.01 10.90
CA VAL A 223 15.59 0.12 10.51
C VAL A 223 16.12 1.44 11.10
N THR A 224 16.31 2.42 10.24
CA THR A 224 16.81 3.76 10.54
C THR A 224 16.09 4.80 9.68
N ASP A 225 16.30 6.09 9.95
CA ASP A 225 15.79 7.17 9.11
C ASP A 225 16.56 7.20 7.78
N ARG A 226 15.85 7.22 6.65
CA ARG A 226 16.42 7.12 5.30
C ARG A 226 15.68 8.01 4.31
N ILE A 227 16.36 8.41 3.23
CA ILE A 227 15.75 9.15 2.11
C ILE A 227 15.46 8.19 0.97
N PHE A 228 14.19 7.98 0.69
CA PHE A 228 13.70 7.30 -0.50
C PHE A 228 13.56 8.28 -1.66
N GLU A 229 13.93 7.86 -2.86
CA GLU A 229 13.67 8.57 -4.12
C GLU A 229 13.20 7.58 -5.19
N ILE A 230 12.14 7.92 -5.91
CA ILE A 230 11.72 7.23 -7.14
C ILE A 230 11.67 8.22 -8.30
N GLN A 231 12.34 7.89 -9.41
CA GLN A 231 12.33 8.68 -10.64
C GLN A 231 11.66 7.90 -11.76
N PHE A 232 10.75 8.55 -12.48
CA PHE A 232 9.99 7.97 -13.59
C PHE A 232 10.56 8.47 -14.93
N ALA A 233 10.84 7.57 -15.86
CA ALA A 233 11.44 7.94 -17.15
C ALA A 233 10.41 8.59 -18.09
N GLU A 234 9.18 8.07 -18.10
CA GLU A 234 8.08 8.54 -18.95
C GLU A 234 6.99 9.28 -18.13
N PRO A 235 6.19 10.16 -18.76
CA PRO A 235 5.05 10.80 -18.11
C PRO A 235 3.87 9.83 -17.91
N GLY A 236 2.86 10.28 -17.16
CA GLY A 236 1.55 9.64 -17.07
C GLY A 236 1.35 8.69 -15.88
N VAL A 237 2.37 8.51 -15.03
CA VAL A 237 2.18 7.81 -13.77
C VAL A 237 1.25 8.60 -12.85
N GLU A 238 0.33 7.88 -12.21
CA GLU A 238 -0.53 8.35 -11.14
C GLU A 238 -0.03 7.73 -9.83
N ALA A 239 0.31 8.57 -8.83
CA ALA A 239 0.77 8.15 -7.52
C ALA A 239 -0.24 8.58 -6.44
N PHE A 240 -0.65 7.65 -5.58
CA PHE A 240 -1.80 7.81 -4.69
C PHE A 240 -1.40 7.99 -3.23
N CYS A 241 -0.69 7.01 -2.65
CA CYS A 241 -0.20 7.07 -1.27
C CYS A 241 1.04 6.19 -1.07
N PHE A 242 1.88 6.58 -0.12
CA PHE A 242 2.89 5.71 0.47
C PHE A 242 2.29 4.89 1.60
N THR A 243 2.67 3.62 1.67
CA THR A 243 2.47 2.78 2.85
C THR A 243 3.80 2.14 3.25
N PHE A 244 3.89 1.73 4.50
CA PHE A 244 5.14 1.32 5.13
C PHE A 244 4.93 0.05 5.94
N GLY A 245 6.00 -0.73 6.11
CA GLY A 245 6.01 -1.96 6.90
C GLY A 245 7.37 -2.30 7.46
#